data_AF-A0A383AXU6-F1
#
_entry.id   AF-A0A383AXU6-F1
#
_cell.length_a   1.000
_cell.length_b   1.000
_cell.length_c   1.000
_cell.angle_alpha   90.00
_cell.angle_beta   90.00
_cell.angle_gamma   90.00
#
_symmetry.space_group_name_H-M   'P 1'
#
loop_
_entity.id
_entity.type
_entity.pdbx_description
1 polymer ?
#
loop_
_entity_poly.entity_id
_entity_poly.type
_entity_poly.pdbx_seq_one_letter_code
_entity_poly.pdbx_strand_id
1 'polypeptide(L)'
;KMCGVNIPLHACEHFYALTEYSEEIPKNLPILRNPDAHIYVKEDAGKLLIGAFEKKAKPWGMDGIPESFEFDSLPNDLDHFGPVLIEAMERLPILNDIGIRTYFNGPESFTPDDRYYLGKVPYKDNIYVSTGFNSIGVQSAGGVGKVMAEWIANGKSAIDLWDVDVARVLDFQDDTEYLRERSSETLGLLYSVHWPFYQFETSRNKIQSPLYKTLESEGACFGEAAGWERANWYAKNDQKREYEYSYG
;
A
#
# COMPACT_ATOMS: atom_id res chain seq x y z
N LYS A 1 7.11 18.99 2.98
CA LYS A 1 8.37 19.77 3.19
C LYS A 1 8.24 21.28 2.94
N MET A 2 7.78 21.76 1.77
CA MET A 2 7.73 23.21 1.44
C MET A 2 6.99 24.10 2.47
N CYS A 3 5.93 23.60 3.09
CA CYS A 3 5.14 24.32 4.11
C CYS A 3 5.41 23.85 5.56
N GLY A 4 6.48 23.08 5.78
CA GLY A 4 6.81 22.50 7.09
C GLY A 4 5.76 21.51 7.58
N VAL A 5 5.13 20.78 6.65
CA VAL A 5 4.24 19.65 6.95
C VAL A 5 4.93 18.35 6.53
N ASN A 6 4.94 17.40 7.46
CA ASN A 6 5.36 16.02 7.24
C ASN A 6 4.19 15.22 6.65
N ILE A 7 4.40 14.61 5.49
CA ILE A 7 3.47 13.68 4.85
C ILE A 7 4.27 12.43 4.48
N PRO A 8 4.20 11.37 5.30
CA PRO A 8 4.98 10.15 5.11
C PRO A 8 4.48 9.37 3.89
N LEU A 9 5.13 9.57 2.74
CA LEU A 9 4.81 8.88 1.49
C LEU A 9 6.06 8.24 0.91
N HIS A 10 5.86 7.10 0.25
CA HIS A 10 6.90 6.46 -0.54
C HIS A 10 6.38 6.13 -1.93
N ALA A 11 7.19 6.34 -2.96
CA ALA A 11 6.85 5.86 -4.29
C ALA A 11 7.25 4.38 -4.40
N CYS A 12 6.39 3.55 -4.98
CA CYS A 12 6.72 2.17 -5.34
C CYS A 12 6.44 1.94 -6.82
N GLU A 13 7.22 1.08 -7.44
CA GLU A 13 6.96 0.57 -8.78
C GLU A 13 5.66 -0.27 -8.78
N HIS A 14 4.81 -0.06 -9.79
CA HIS A 14 3.56 -0.80 -9.99
C HIS A 14 3.45 -1.26 -11.44
N PHE A 15 3.11 -2.53 -11.62
CA PHE A 15 3.24 -3.21 -12.91
C PHE A 15 1.88 -3.60 -13.49
N TYR A 16 1.75 -3.43 -14.81
CA TYR A 16 0.70 -4.11 -15.58
C TYR A 16 1.16 -4.53 -16.97
N ALA A 17 0.55 -5.60 -17.47
CA ALA A 17 0.57 -5.97 -18.87
C ALA A 17 -0.75 -5.58 -19.55
N LEU A 18 -0.67 -5.18 -20.81
CA LEU A 18 -1.82 -5.01 -21.69
C LEU A 18 -1.68 -5.96 -22.87
N THR A 19 -2.67 -6.79 -23.09
CA THR A 19 -2.67 -7.73 -24.22
C THR A 19 -2.82 -7.01 -25.57
N GLU A 20 -2.56 -7.73 -26.65
CA GLU A 20 -3.08 -7.39 -27.96
C GLU A 20 -4.62 -7.46 -27.97
N TYR A 21 -5.20 -6.83 -29.00
CA TYR A 21 -6.64 -6.90 -29.22
C TYR A 21 -7.04 -8.32 -29.65
N SER A 22 -8.14 -8.83 -29.10
CA SER A 22 -8.77 -10.08 -29.57
C SER A 22 -10.28 -9.95 -29.59
N GLU A 23 -10.91 -10.42 -30.68
CA GLU A 23 -12.37 -10.50 -30.79
C GLU A 23 -12.97 -11.51 -29.80
N GLU A 24 -12.15 -12.43 -29.28
CA GLU A 24 -12.57 -13.44 -28.31
C GLU A 24 -12.79 -12.86 -26.90
N ILE A 25 -12.28 -11.66 -26.62
CA ILE A 25 -12.46 -10.98 -25.33
C ILE A 25 -13.85 -10.32 -25.29
N PRO A 26 -14.77 -10.77 -24.42
CA PRO A 26 -16.07 -10.13 -24.28
C PRO A 26 -15.94 -8.71 -23.71
N LYS A 27 -16.67 -7.75 -24.28
CA LYS A 27 -16.61 -6.33 -23.88
C LYS A 27 -17.25 -6.01 -22.51
N ASN A 28 -17.91 -6.97 -21.91
CA ASN A 28 -18.68 -6.81 -20.67
C ASN A 28 -18.19 -7.74 -19.56
N LEU A 29 -16.91 -8.11 -19.59
CA LEU A 29 -16.30 -8.88 -18.52
C LEU A 29 -16.34 -8.10 -17.19
N PRO A 30 -16.63 -8.76 -16.06
CA PRO A 30 -16.43 -8.17 -14.75
C PRO A 30 -14.93 -7.95 -14.50
N ILE A 31 -14.62 -6.99 -13.62
CA ILE A 31 -13.26 -6.89 -13.08
C ILE A 31 -13.00 -8.13 -12.23
N LEU A 32 -11.92 -8.84 -12.53
CA LEU A 32 -11.44 -9.97 -11.77
C LEU A 32 -10.36 -9.49 -10.79
N ARG A 33 -10.42 -9.95 -9.54
CA ARG A 33 -9.29 -9.95 -8.62
C ARG A 33 -9.01 -11.39 -8.23
N ASN A 34 -7.75 -11.79 -8.30
CA ASN A 34 -7.29 -13.10 -7.85
C ASN A 34 -6.14 -12.89 -6.85
N PRO A 35 -6.44 -12.80 -5.54
CA PRO A 35 -5.43 -12.61 -4.52
C PRO A 35 -4.38 -13.74 -4.46
N ASP A 36 -4.78 -15.00 -4.73
CA ASP A 36 -3.85 -16.14 -4.72
C ASP A 36 -2.70 -15.93 -5.72
N ALA A 37 -3.04 -15.45 -6.92
CA ALA A 37 -2.09 -15.16 -8.01
C ALA A 37 -1.62 -13.71 -8.00
N HIS A 38 -2.00 -12.92 -7.00
CA HIS A 38 -1.58 -11.53 -6.82
C HIS A 38 -1.96 -10.58 -7.97
N ILE A 39 -3.06 -10.84 -8.70
CA ILE A 39 -3.44 -10.07 -9.89
C ILE A 39 -4.83 -9.45 -9.80
N TYR A 40 -5.04 -8.41 -10.61
CA TYR A 40 -6.36 -7.98 -11.07
C TYR A 40 -6.39 -7.92 -12.60
N VAL A 41 -7.56 -8.18 -13.17
CA VAL A 41 -7.77 -8.13 -14.62
C VAL A 41 -9.02 -7.33 -14.94
N LYS A 42 -8.93 -6.46 -15.93
CA LYS A 42 -10.08 -5.76 -16.51
C LYS A 42 -10.04 -5.83 -18.03
N GLU A 43 -11.21 -5.82 -18.64
CA GLU A 43 -11.33 -5.53 -20.06
C GLU A 43 -10.98 -4.07 -20.35
N ASP A 44 -10.32 -3.84 -21.47
CA ASP A 44 -9.92 -2.52 -21.93
C ASP A 44 -9.96 -2.45 -23.47
N ALA A 45 -11.15 -2.16 -24.02
CA ALA A 45 -11.38 -1.98 -25.44
C ALA A 45 -10.94 -3.17 -26.31
N GLY A 46 -11.38 -4.38 -25.94
CA GLY A 46 -11.06 -5.65 -26.58
C GLY A 46 -9.67 -6.18 -26.24
N LYS A 47 -9.06 -5.68 -25.17
CA LYS A 47 -7.80 -6.17 -24.58
C LYS A 47 -8.05 -6.54 -23.12
N LEU A 48 -7.11 -7.27 -22.53
CA LEU A 48 -7.05 -7.46 -21.08
C LEU A 48 -5.90 -6.63 -20.51
N LEU A 49 -6.19 -5.85 -19.48
CA LEU A 49 -5.18 -5.26 -18.62
C LEU A 49 -5.01 -6.20 -17.41
N ILE A 50 -3.78 -6.66 -17.19
CA ILE A 50 -3.40 -7.54 -16.09
C ILE A 50 -2.42 -6.76 -15.21
N GLY A 51 -2.88 -6.27 -14.06
CA GLY A 51 -2.01 -5.64 -13.06
C GLY A 51 -1.71 -6.58 -11.91
N ALA A 52 -0.58 -6.37 -11.25
CA ALA A 52 -0.13 -7.19 -10.13
C ALA A 52 0.06 -6.36 -8.86
N PHE A 53 -0.04 -7.04 -7.71
CA PHE A 53 0.44 -6.54 -6.43
C PHE A 53 1.36 -7.60 -5.84
N GLU A 54 2.63 -7.54 -6.23
CA GLU A 54 3.65 -8.52 -5.90
C GLU A 54 3.90 -8.60 -4.39
N LYS A 55 4.14 -9.81 -3.88
CA LYS A 55 4.41 -10.06 -2.43
C LYS A 55 5.50 -9.19 -1.83
N LYS A 56 6.43 -8.73 -2.65
CA LYS A 56 7.49 -7.81 -2.26
C LYS A 56 7.52 -6.67 -3.26
N ALA A 57 6.92 -5.55 -2.89
CA ALA A 57 6.94 -4.38 -3.74
C ALA A 57 8.35 -3.79 -3.86
N LYS A 58 8.56 -2.98 -4.91
CA LYS A 58 9.82 -2.29 -5.19
C LYS A 58 9.71 -0.80 -4.88
N PRO A 59 10.26 -0.34 -3.75
CA PRO A 59 10.41 1.08 -3.46
C PRO A 59 11.22 1.81 -4.53
N TRP A 60 10.81 3.02 -4.89
CA TRP A 60 11.45 3.86 -5.91
C TRP A 60 11.58 5.31 -5.43
N GLY A 61 12.51 6.06 -6.06
CA GLY A 61 12.68 7.49 -5.79
C GLY A 61 13.50 7.83 -4.55
N MET A 62 14.26 6.86 -4.00
CA MET A 62 15.17 7.08 -2.87
C MET A 62 16.20 8.17 -3.13
N ASP A 63 16.68 8.27 -4.37
CA ASP A 63 17.62 9.29 -4.83
C ASP A 63 16.91 10.60 -5.29
N GLY A 64 15.61 10.70 -5.02
CA GLY A 64 14.75 11.78 -5.49
C GLY A 64 13.96 11.44 -6.75
N ILE A 65 12.83 12.11 -6.92
CA ILE A 65 12.00 12.04 -8.13
C ILE A 65 12.31 13.29 -8.97
N PRO A 66 12.71 13.16 -10.25
CA PRO A 66 12.97 14.31 -11.10
C PRO A 66 11.72 15.21 -11.23
N GLU A 67 11.89 16.53 -11.14
CA GLU A 67 10.78 17.48 -11.29
C GLU A 67 10.12 17.42 -12.67
N SER A 68 10.86 16.97 -13.68
CA SER A 68 10.37 16.79 -15.05
C SER A 68 9.67 15.44 -15.30
N PHE A 69 9.52 14.60 -14.27
CA PHE A 69 8.86 13.29 -14.42
C PHE A 69 7.34 13.46 -14.50
N GLU A 70 6.80 13.39 -15.71
CA GLU A 70 5.36 13.44 -15.99
C GLU A 70 5.04 12.67 -17.27
N PHE A 71 3.88 12.01 -17.31
CA PHE A 71 3.44 11.19 -18.47
C PHE A 71 4.47 10.14 -18.93
N ASP A 72 5.31 9.67 -18.01
CA ASP A 72 6.40 8.74 -18.28
C ASP A 72 6.21 7.43 -17.51
N SER A 73 7.03 6.44 -17.84
CA SER A 73 7.10 5.12 -17.21
C SER A 73 8.51 4.86 -16.68
N LEU A 74 8.61 3.98 -15.70
CA LEU A 74 9.87 3.44 -15.25
C LEU A 74 10.34 2.32 -16.21
N PRO A 75 11.64 1.98 -16.20
CA PRO A 75 12.12 0.83 -16.96
C PRO A 75 11.34 -0.44 -16.62
N ASN A 76 11.00 -1.20 -17.65
CA ASN A 76 10.35 -2.50 -17.45
C ASN A 76 11.28 -3.46 -16.68
N ASP A 77 10.69 -4.27 -15.81
CA ASP A 77 11.38 -5.29 -15.02
C ASP A 77 10.62 -6.62 -15.11
N LEU A 78 10.91 -7.37 -16.16
CA LEU A 78 10.28 -8.67 -16.41
C LEU A 78 10.76 -9.76 -15.45
N ASP A 79 11.94 -9.61 -14.85
CA ASP A 79 12.42 -10.55 -13.84
C ASP A 79 11.58 -10.44 -12.57
N HIS A 80 11.10 -9.23 -12.26
CA HIS A 80 10.16 -9.00 -11.16
C HIS A 80 8.71 -9.38 -11.52
N PHE A 81 8.20 -8.89 -12.66
CA PHE A 81 6.79 -9.03 -13.02
C PHE A 81 6.43 -10.37 -13.69
N GLY A 82 7.38 -10.97 -14.42
CA GLY A 82 7.19 -12.19 -15.20
C GLY A 82 6.66 -13.39 -14.41
N PRO A 83 7.16 -13.69 -13.18
CA PRO A 83 6.62 -14.78 -12.37
C PRO A 83 5.12 -14.64 -12.08
N VAL A 84 4.65 -13.43 -11.76
CA VAL A 84 3.22 -13.18 -11.50
C VAL A 84 2.40 -13.30 -12.77
N LEU A 85 2.95 -12.88 -13.92
CA LEU A 85 2.29 -13.05 -15.20
C LEU A 85 2.15 -14.54 -15.59
N ILE A 86 3.15 -15.38 -15.28
CA ILE A 86 3.06 -16.83 -15.48
C ILE A 86 1.92 -17.42 -14.63
N GLU A 87 1.82 -17.07 -13.35
CA GLU A 87 0.69 -17.49 -12.50
C GLU A 87 -0.66 -17.00 -13.05
N ALA A 88 -0.70 -15.79 -13.63
CA ALA A 88 -1.89 -15.28 -14.31
C ALA A 88 -2.29 -16.13 -15.52
N MET A 89 -1.33 -16.60 -16.32
CA MET A 89 -1.56 -17.44 -17.50
C MET A 89 -2.10 -18.83 -17.13
N GLU A 90 -1.72 -19.37 -15.98
CA GLU A 90 -2.29 -20.62 -15.45
C GLU A 90 -3.77 -20.45 -15.08
N ARG A 91 -4.14 -19.27 -14.57
CA ARG A 91 -5.52 -18.95 -14.13
C ARG A 91 -6.41 -18.48 -15.27
N LEU A 92 -5.82 -17.86 -16.30
CA LEU A 92 -6.52 -17.29 -17.46
C LEU A 92 -5.91 -17.86 -18.74
N PRO A 93 -6.37 -19.04 -19.20
CA PRO A 93 -5.76 -19.75 -20.33
C PRO A 93 -5.67 -18.92 -21.62
N ILE A 94 -6.59 -17.98 -21.84
CA ILE A 94 -6.59 -17.06 -22.98
C ILE A 94 -5.28 -16.25 -23.10
N LEU A 95 -4.57 -16.01 -22.00
CA LEU A 95 -3.28 -15.30 -21.99
C LEU A 95 -2.14 -16.13 -22.60
N ASN A 96 -2.32 -17.44 -22.80
CA ASN A 96 -1.32 -18.29 -23.47
C ASN A 96 -1.35 -18.13 -24.99
N ASP A 97 -2.48 -17.68 -25.55
CA ASP A 97 -2.68 -17.54 -26.99
C ASP A 97 -2.62 -16.07 -27.46
N ILE A 98 -3.03 -15.13 -26.60
CA ILE A 98 -3.00 -13.70 -26.91
C ILE A 98 -1.63 -13.10 -26.55
N GLY A 99 -1.03 -12.37 -27.50
CA GLY A 99 0.23 -11.65 -27.28
C GLY A 99 0.10 -10.50 -26.26
N ILE A 100 1.24 -10.08 -25.68
CA ILE A 100 1.32 -8.88 -24.84
C ILE A 100 1.80 -7.70 -25.69
N ARG A 101 1.00 -6.63 -25.74
CA ARG A 101 1.32 -5.40 -26.46
C ARG A 101 2.20 -4.46 -25.64
N THR A 102 1.99 -4.41 -24.32
CA THR A 102 2.66 -3.44 -23.46
C THR A 102 2.93 -4.07 -22.10
N TYR A 103 4.17 -3.92 -21.66
CA TYR A 103 4.55 -4.01 -20.26
C TYR A 103 4.75 -2.60 -19.76
N PHE A 104 4.09 -2.26 -18.67
CA PHE A 104 4.15 -0.94 -18.05
C PHE A 104 4.62 -1.09 -16.61
N ASN A 105 5.53 -0.19 -16.23
CA ASN A 105 5.97 0.03 -14.87
C ASN A 105 5.79 1.51 -14.55
N GLY A 106 4.95 1.85 -13.59
CA GLY A 106 4.70 3.23 -13.17
C GLY A 106 4.99 3.44 -11.70
N PRO A 107 5.43 4.64 -11.28
CA PRO A 107 5.53 4.95 -9.87
C PRO A 107 4.14 5.29 -9.31
N GLU A 108 3.81 4.70 -8.18
CA GLU A 108 2.61 5.02 -7.41
C GLU A 108 2.96 5.42 -5.98
N SER A 109 2.14 6.28 -5.38
CA SER A 109 2.38 6.81 -4.03
C SER A 109 1.66 5.99 -2.97
N PHE A 110 2.45 5.44 -2.06
CA PHE A 110 1.98 4.61 -0.95
C PHE A 110 2.20 5.26 0.41
N THR A 111 1.28 4.98 1.32
CA THR A 111 1.35 5.30 2.74
C THR A 111 1.82 4.08 3.55
N PRO A 112 2.53 4.25 4.67
CA PRO A 112 3.03 3.14 5.51
C PRO A 112 1.98 2.20 6.11
N ASP A 113 0.70 2.54 6.05
CA ASP A 113 -0.42 1.74 6.55
C ASP A 113 -1.45 1.40 5.47
N ASP A 114 -1.12 1.67 4.20
CA ASP A 114 -1.98 1.49 3.04
C ASP A 114 -3.34 2.22 3.13
N ARG A 115 -3.40 3.31 3.90
CA ARG A 115 -4.55 4.23 4.00
C ARG A 115 -4.16 5.64 3.57
N TYR A 116 -4.85 6.17 2.57
CA TYR A 116 -4.58 7.53 2.09
C TYR A 116 -4.72 8.60 3.17
N TYR A 117 -4.06 9.75 2.97
CA TYR A 117 -4.11 10.89 3.88
C TYR A 117 -5.12 11.93 3.40
N LEU A 118 -6.13 12.20 4.21
CA LEU A 118 -7.14 13.25 4.03
C LEU A 118 -7.13 14.25 5.18
N GLY A 119 -7.66 15.45 4.94
CA GLY A 119 -8.09 16.36 6.01
C GLY A 119 -7.16 17.53 6.29
N LYS A 120 -7.50 18.28 7.34
CA LYS A 120 -6.77 19.49 7.75
C LYS A 120 -5.54 19.12 8.56
N VAL A 121 -4.39 19.68 8.22
CA VAL A 121 -3.16 19.50 9.03
C VAL A 121 -3.37 20.12 10.42
N PRO A 122 -3.24 19.36 11.53
CA PRO A 122 -3.63 19.85 12.86
C PRO A 122 -2.90 21.10 13.35
N TYR A 123 -1.64 21.25 12.96
CA TYR A 123 -0.74 22.31 13.42
C TYR A 123 -0.52 23.43 12.38
N LYS A 124 -1.35 23.49 11.32
CA LYS A 124 -1.28 24.52 10.28
C LYS A 124 -2.67 25.05 9.93
N ASP A 125 -2.76 26.36 9.80
CA ASP A 125 -3.98 26.99 9.32
C ASP A 125 -4.12 26.86 7.80
N ASN A 126 -5.33 26.53 7.35
CA ASN A 126 -5.72 26.47 5.95
C ASN A 126 -4.86 25.55 5.06
N ILE A 127 -4.20 24.53 5.65
CA ILE A 127 -3.52 23.48 4.90
C ILE A 127 -4.32 22.19 5.01
N TYR A 128 -4.72 21.66 3.85
CA TYR A 128 -5.45 20.40 3.70
C TYR A 128 -4.66 19.43 2.83
N VAL A 129 -4.83 18.15 3.10
CA VAL A 129 -4.10 17.06 2.44
C VAL A 129 -5.10 16.10 1.81
N SER A 130 -4.74 15.58 0.64
CA SER A 130 -5.47 14.54 -0.09
C SER A 130 -4.47 13.81 -0.98
N THR A 131 -3.79 12.79 -0.45
CA THR A 131 -2.63 12.16 -1.10
C THR A 131 -2.40 10.72 -0.63
N GLY A 132 -1.44 10.02 -1.24
CA GLY A 132 -1.06 8.65 -0.86
C GLY A 132 -2.14 7.63 -1.18
N PHE A 133 -2.68 7.66 -2.40
CA PHE A 133 -3.89 6.92 -2.75
C PHE A 133 -3.73 5.41 -2.95
N ASN A 134 -2.55 4.83 -2.76
CA ASN A 134 -2.36 3.38 -2.66
C ASN A 134 -3.06 2.59 -3.79
N SER A 135 -2.86 2.98 -5.04
CA SER A 135 -3.49 2.35 -6.22
C SER A 135 -5.02 2.35 -6.28
N ILE A 136 -5.69 3.12 -5.43
CA ILE A 136 -7.17 3.26 -5.42
C ILE A 136 -7.64 4.70 -5.64
N GLY A 137 -6.76 5.57 -6.15
CA GLY A 137 -7.04 6.99 -6.36
C GLY A 137 -8.22 7.25 -7.30
N VAL A 138 -8.24 6.58 -8.46
CA VAL A 138 -9.35 6.71 -9.43
C VAL A 138 -10.67 6.23 -8.84
N GLN A 139 -10.66 5.10 -8.11
CA GLN A 139 -11.84 4.55 -7.46
C GLN A 139 -12.38 5.48 -6.37
N SER A 140 -11.49 6.11 -5.61
CA SER A 140 -11.85 6.91 -4.43
C SER A 140 -12.12 8.39 -4.75
N ALA A 141 -11.67 8.89 -5.90
CA ALA A 141 -11.65 10.32 -6.25
C ALA A 141 -13.00 11.03 -6.07
N GLY A 142 -14.10 10.40 -6.49
CA GLY A 142 -15.43 11.01 -6.38
C GLY A 142 -15.86 11.23 -4.92
N GLY A 143 -15.68 10.22 -4.06
CA GLY A 143 -16.02 10.30 -2.64
C GLY A 143 -15.10 11.26 -1.89
N VAL A 144 -13.79 11.16 -2.13
CA VAL A 144 -12.79 12.01 -1.51
C VAL A 144 -12.99 13.48 -1.91
N GLY A 145 -13.27 13.77 -3.18
CA GLY A 145 -13.53 15.13 -3.63
C GLY A 145 -14.72 15.78 -2.91
N LYS A 146 -15.82 15.04 -2.74
CA LYS A 146 -16.98 15.51 -1.97
C LYS A 146 -16.61 15.79 -0.52
N VAL A 147 -16.00 14.81 0.14
CA VAL A 147 -15.64 14.89 1.57
C VAL A 147 -14.67 16.04 1.84
N MET A 148 -13.63 16.19 1.00
CA MET A 148 -12.65 17.27 1.15
C MET A 148 -13.27 18.63 0.90
N ALA A 149 -14.16 18.77 -0.09
CA ALA A 149 -14.89 20.02 -0.34
C ALA A 149 -15.77 20.42 0.85
N GLU A 150 -16.52 19.47 1.42
CA GLU A 150 -17.35 19.69 2.61
C GLU A 150 -16.50 20.03 3.85
N TRP A 151 -15.34 19.38 4.02
CA TRP A 151 -14.43 19.63 5.12
C TRP A 151 -13.80 21.02 5.04
N ILE A 152 -13.37 21.44 3.84
CA ILE A 152 -12.85 22.79 3.60
C ILE A 152 -13.94 23.84 3.86
N ALA A 153 -15.15 23.64 3.36
CA ALA A 153 -16.25 24.60 3.49
C ALA A 153 -16.74 24.77 4.94
N ASN A 154 -16.81 23.67 5.71
CA ASN A 154 -17.43 23.65 7.04
C ASN A 154 -16.41 23.60 8.19
N GLY A 155 -15.11 23.47 7.89
CA GLY A 155 -14.04 23.31 8.88
C GLY A 155 -14.00 21.94 9.58
N LYS A 156 -14.91 21.02 9.25
CA LYS A 156 -14.97 19.65 9.78
C LYS A 156 -15.56 18.69 8.75
N SER A 157 -15.16 17.42 8.81
CA SER A 157 -15.78 16.35 8.01
C SER A 157 -17.23 16.08 8.48
N ALA A 158 -18.09 15.70 7.54
CA ALA A 158 -19.47 15.28 7.81
C ALA A 158 -19.58 13.81 8.26
N ILE A 159 -18.54 13.02 8.02
CA ILE A 159 -18.44 11.60 8.38
C ILE A 159 -17.15 11.35 9.16
N ASP A 160 -17.12 10.25 9.92
CA ASP A 160 -15.90 9.81 10.59
C ASP A 160 -14.89 9.29 9.56
N LEU A 161 -13.65 9.78 9.67
CA LEU A 161 -12.53 9.54 8.77
C LEU A 161 -11.23 9.32 9.54
N TRP A 162 -11.31 8.98 10.83
CA TRP A 162 -10.14 8.93 11.72
C TRP A 162 -8.98 8.08 11.16
N ASP A 163 -9.30 7.04 10.39
CA ASP A 163 -8.34 6.09 9.87
C ASP A 163 -7.63 6.55 8.60
N VAL A 164 -8.15 7.59 7.95
CA VAL A 164 -7.54 8.25 6.79
C VAL A 164 -7.16 9.71 7.10
N ASP A 165 -7.49 10.22 8.29
CA ASP A 165 -7.13 11.57 8.72
C ASP A 165 -5.60 11.73 8.78
N VAL A 166 -5.09 12.82 8.22
CA VAL A 166 -3.68 13.23 8.28
C VAL A 166 -3.21 13.49 9.70
N ALA A 167 -4.12 13.76 10.64
CA ALA A 167 -3.81 13.92 12.05
C ALA A 167 -3.21 12.66 12.71
N ARG A 168 -3.36 11.48 12.09
CA ARG A 168 -2.76 10.23 12.59
C ARG A 168 -1.26 10.09 12.27
N VAL A 169 -0.72 10.97 11.42
CA VAL A 169 0.71 10.97 11.07
C VAL A 169 1.55 11.29 12.30
N LEU A 170 2.60 10.49 12.51
CA LEU A 170 3.53 10.64 13.62
C LEU A 170 4.92 11.02 13.11
N ASP A 171 5.63 11.84 13.88
CA ASP A 171 6.90 12.43 13.45
C ASP A 171 7.97 11.39 13.07
N PHE A 172 8.00 10.25 13.76
CA PHE A 172 8.97 9.18 13.45
C PHE A 172 8.78 8.55 12.06
N GLN A 173 7.62 8.79 11.42
CA GLN A 173 7.33 8.28 10.09
C GLN A 173 7.97 9.13 8.98
N ASP A 174 8.52 10.32 9.30
CA ASP A 174 9.39 11.10 8.38
C ASP A 174 10.82 10.52 8.32
N ASP A 175 10.92 9.20 8.28
CA ASP A 175 12.17 8.46 8.22
C ASP A 175 12.20 7.69 6.90
N THR A 176 13.17 8.01 6.06
CA THR A 176 13.24 7.48 4.69
C THR A 176 13.41 5.96 4.67
N GLU A 177 14.17 5.40 5.63
CA GLU A 177 14.30 3.95 5.78
C GLU A 177 13.00 3.33 6.29
N TYR A 178 12.34 3.93 7.29
CA TYR A 178 11.01 3.50 7.75
C TYR A 178 10.01 3.39 6.59
N LEU A 179 9.91 4.46 5.79
CA LEU A 179 9.00 4.53 4.65
C LEU A 179 9.31 3.48 3.60
N ARG A 180 10.59 3.31 3.25
CA ARG A 180 11.04 2.34 2.26
C ARG A 180 10.66 0.91 2.67
N GLU A 181 11.05 0.50 3.87
CA GLU A 181 10.80 -0.87 4.34
C GLU A 181 9.30 -1.12 4.56
N ARG A 182 8.61 -0.18 5.23
CA ARG A 182 7.19 -0.36 5.56
C ARG A 182 6.31 -0.33 4.32
N SER A 183 6.56 0.55 3.36
CA SER A 183 5.76 0.60 2.13
C SER A 183 6.00 -0.61 1.23
N SER A 184 7.21 -1.19 1.25
CA SER A 184 7.49 -2.46 0.55
C SER A 184 6.66 -3.60 1.13
N GLU A 185 6.58 -3.67 2.47
CA GLU A 185 5.77 -4.67 3.18
C GLU A 185 4.27 -4.46 2.97
N THR A 186 3.74 -3.26 3.25
CA THR A 186 2.28 -3.03 3.23
C THR A 186 1.68 -3.23 1.85
N LEU A 187 2.38 -2.81 0.79
CA LEU A 187 1.94 -3.07 -0.58
C LEU A 187 1.93 -4.58 -0.89
N GLY A 188 2.95 -5.33 -0.44
CA GLY A 188 2.98 -6.79 -0.58
C GLY A 188 1.87 -7.51 0.19
N LEU A 189 1.32 -6.88 1.23
CA LEU A 189 0.21 -7.40 2.02
C LEU A 189 -1.17 -7.14 1.41
N LEU A 190 -1.28 -6.36 0.32
CA LEU A 190 -2.58 -5.95 -0.23
C LEU A 190 -3.46 -7.15 -0.60
N TYR A 191 -2.88 -8.20 -1.18
CA TYR A 191 -3.56 -9.46 -1.53
C TYR A 191 -3.25 -10.61 -0.58
N SER A 192 -2.53 -10.34 0.51
CA SER A 192 -2.35 -11.32 1.58
C SER A 192 -3.60 -11.47 2.42
N VAL A 193 -3.64 -12.52 3.25
CA VAL A 193 -4.72 -12.70 4.23
C VAL A 193 -4.60 -11.64 5.32
N HIS A 194 -5.65 -10.86 5.53
CA HIS A 194 -5.70 -9.81 6.56
C HIS A 194 -6.08 -10.40 7.92
N TRP A 195 -5.07 -10.96 8.59
CA TRP A 195 -5.25 -11.56 9.91
C TRP A 195 -5.61 -10.52 10.98
N PRO A 196 -6.55 -10.84 11.89
CA PRO A 196 -6.73 -10.07 13.11
C PRO A 196 -5.42 -9.94 13.88
N PHE A 197 -5.14 -8.74 14.40
CA PHE A 197 -3.93 -8.44 15.17
C PHE A 197 -2.61 -8.67 14.45
N TYR A 198 -2.62 -8.73 13.11
CA TYR A 198 -1.40 -8.79 12.31
C TYR A 198 -0.39 -7.71 12.77
N GLN A 199 0.84 -8.14 12.99
CA GLN A 199 1.96 -7.27 13.34
C GLN A 199 2.89 -7.17 12.15
N PHE A 200 3.14 -5.94 11.70
CA PHE A 200 4.16 -5.68 10.69
C PHE A 200 5.53 -6.18 11.16
N GLU A 201 6.27 -6.75 10.24
CA GLU A 201 7.60 -7.32 10.43
C GLU A 201 8.68 -6.23 10.26
N THR A 202 8.44 -5.26 9.37
CA THR A 202 9.39 -4.19 9.09
C THR A 202 9.21 -3.00 10.02
N SER A 203 10.22 -2.12 10.05
CA SER A 203 10.06 -0.78 10.63
C SER A 203 9.67 -0.76 12.12
N ARG A 204 10.12 -1.79 12.86
CA ARG A 204 9.88 -2.02 14.28
C ARG A 204 10.86 -1.25 15.18
N ASN A 205 10.59 -1.28 16.49
CA ASN A 205 11.46 -0.71 17.53
C ASN A 205 11.72 0.81 17.39
N LYS A 206 10.80 1.56 16.79
CA LYS A 206 10.94 3.02 16.65
C LYS A 206 10.83 3.72 18.00
N ILE A 207 9.96 3.25 18.87
CA ILE A 207 9.80 3.76 20.24
C ILE A 207 9.71 2.59 21.22
N GLN A 208 10.61 2.57 22.19
CA GLN A 208 10.64 1.58 23.26
C GLN A 208 10.42 2.28 24.61
N SER A 209 9.57 1.71 25.45
CA SER A 209 9.40 2.20 26.82
C SER A 209 10.65 1.90 27.67
N PRO A 210 10.90 2.64 28.76
CA PRO A 210 11.96 2.30 29.72
C PRO A 210 11.85 0.89 30.30
N LEU A 211 10.65 0.29 30.26
CA LEU A 211 10.39 -1.07 30.72
C LEU A 211 10.66 -2.13 29.65
N TYR A 212 10.94 -1.76 28.40
CA TYR A 212 11.03 -2.71 27.27
C TYR A 212 11.92 -3.91 27.59
N LYS A 213 13.14 -3.67 28.11
CA LYS A 213 14.08 -4.75 28.47
C LYS A 213 13.61 -5.61 29.65
N THR A 214 12.91 -5.02 30.61
CA THR A 214 12.28 -5.76 31.70
C THR A 214 11.13 -6.63 31.19
N LEU A 215 10.26 -6.10 30.34
CA LEU A 215 9.15 -6.87 29.78
C LEU A 215 9.66 -8.00 28.87
N GLU A 216 10.72 -7.73 28.10
CA GLU A 216 11.42 -8.74 27.28
C GLU A 216 11.98 -9.88 28.14
N SER A 217 12.58 -9.59 29.30
CA SER A 217 13.07 -10.65 30.20
C SER A 217 11.94 -11.47 30.81
N GLU A 218 10.78 -10.86 31.04
CA GLU A 218 9.57 -11.53 31.58
C GLU A 218 8.78 -12.31 30.51
N GLY A 219 9.26 -12.40 29.28
CA GLY A 219 8.61 -13.22 28.25
C GLY A 219 7.63 -12.49 27.36
N ALA A 220 7.65 -11.15 27.32
CA ALA A 220 6.76 -10.39 26.45
C ALA A 220 6.91 -10.76 24.97
N CYS A 221 5.78 -10.97 24.30
CA CYS A 221 5.65 -10.91 22.86
C CYS A 221 5.13 -9.52 22.49
N PHE A 222 5.95 -8.77 21.76
CA PHE A 222 5.67 -7.38 21.43
C PHE A 222 4.91 -7.24 20.12
N GLY A 223 3.92 -6.35 20.12
CA GLY A 223 3.41 -5.76 18.90
C GLY A 223 3.64 -4.26 18.84
N GLU A 224 3.50 -3.71 17.65
CA GLU A 224 3.69 -2.31 17.34
C GLU A 224 2.34 -1.61 17.23
N ALA A 225 2.24 -0.43 17.83
CA ALA A 225 1.18 0.52 17.53
C ALA A 225 1.71 1.94 17.67
N ALA A 226 1.48 2.78 16.66
CA ALA A 226 1.93 4.17 16.68
C ALA A 226 3.44 4.32 16.98
N GLY A 227 4.26 3.39 16.47
CA GLY A 227 5.71 3.32 16.67
C GLY A 227 6.15 2.69 17.99
N TRP A 228 5.22 2.48 18.94
CA TRP A 228 5.53 1.91 20.25
C TRP A 228 5.54 0.39 20.21
N GLU A 229 6.60 -0.19 20.74
CA GLU A 229 6.65 -1.60 21.10
C GLU A 229 5.92 -1.83 22.43
N ARG A 230 4.81 -2.56 22.37
CA ARG A 230 3.94 -2.84 23.51
C ARG A 230 3.88 -4.35 23.73
N ALA A 231 4.06 -4.78 24.99
CA ALA A 231 3.87 -6.17 25.36
C ALA A 231 2.39 -6.52 25.20
N ASN A 232 2.05 -7.27 24.15
CA ASN A 232 0.68 -7.64 23.85
C ASN A 232 0.25 -8.88 24.65
N TRP A 233 1.18 -9.79 24.88
CA TRP A 233 1.00 -10.96 25.75
C TRP A 233 2.36 -11.46 26.25
N TYR A 234 2.36 -12.41 27.19
CA TYR A 234 3.58 -13.03 27.74
C TYR A 234 3.57 -14.52 27.46
N ALA A 235 4.66 -15.02 26.91
CA ALA A 235 4.82 -16.44 26.62
C ALA A 235 4.85 -17.26 27.90
N LYS A 236 4.12 -18.38 27.89
CA LYS A 236 4.23 -19.40 28.95
C LYS A 236 5.53 -20.18 28.76
N ASN A 237 5.95 -20.93 29.79
CA ASN A 237 7.16 -21.75 29.75
C ASN A 237 7.20 -22.60 28.47
N ASP A 238 8.32 -22.51 27.76
CA ASP A 238 8.62 -23.19 26.47
C ASP A 238 7.76 -22.79 25.27
N GLN A 239 6.84 -21.83 25.41
CA GLN A 239 6.10 -21.25 24.27
C GLN A 239 7.00 -20.27 23.50
N LYS A 240 6.99 -20.36 22.17
CA LYS A 240 7.64 -19.36 21.32
C LYS A 240 6.97 -17.99 21.46
N ARG A 241 7.75 -16.92 21.34
CA ARG A 241 7.28 -15.53 21.41
C ARG A 241 6.88 -15.00 20.04
N GLU A 242 6.03 -15.74 19.32
CA GLU A 242 5.61 -15.42 17.95
C GLU A 242 4.09 -15.48 17.81
N TYR A 243 3.55 -14.69 16.88
CA TYR A 243 2.13 -14.71 16.56
C TYR A 243 1.77 -15.94 15.73
N GLU A 244 0.81 -16.72 16.20
CA GLU A 244 0.10 -17.70 15.38
C GLU A 244 -1.21 -17.08 14.92
N TYR A 245 -1.26 -16.62 13.67
CA TYR A 245 -2.43 -15.91 13.15
C TYR A 245 -3.59 -16.86 12.84
N SER A 246 -4.78 -16.50 13.32
CA SER A 246 -6.05 -17.18 13.05
C SER A 246 -7.23 -16.21 13.15
N TYR A 247 -8.44 -16.66 12.79
CA TYR A 247 -9.67 -15.88 12.95
C TYR A 247 -10.39 -16.12 14.30
N GLY A 248 -9.76 -16.86 15.22
CA GLY A 248 -10.39 -17.37 16.45
C GLY A 248 -10.41 -18.88 16.51
#